data_AF-A0A942BZM6-F1
#
_entry.id   AF-A0A942BZM6-F1
#
_cell.length_a   1.000
_cell.length_b   1.000
_cell.length_c   1.000
_cell.angle_alpha   90.00
_cell.angle_beta   90.00
_cell.angle_gamma   90.00
#
_symmetry.space_group_name_H-M   'P 1'
#
loop_
_entity.id
_entity.type
_entity.pdbx_description
1 polymer ?
#
loop_
_entity_poly.entity_id
_entity_poly.type
_entity_poly.pdbx_seq_one_letter_code
_entity_poly.pdbx_strand_id
1 'polypeptide(L)'
;MNRPLQKAIAFGIGCSLCLWAEQAALSSTAHDYIEPMWQTAKVLREFKGVKLGLKPEQVHAALGQPENNNDASEDYKLTGEDTMTVRYENGEVKAIQLAFMEAKNAPAWRDVVGDAEVVELANGAKTARKVLAEEKFWVAIYQNKEGTITRITISR
;
A
#
# COMPACT_ATOMS: atom_id res chain seq x y z
N MET A 1 11.28 30.61 -46.36
CA MET A 1 9.92 31.09 -46.04
C MET A 1 9.16 31.23 -47.34
N ASN A 2 8.10 30.44 -47.55
CA ASN A 2 7.01 30.68 -48.50
C ASN A 2 5.87 29.68 -48.19
N ARG A 3 4.69 30.22 -47.89
CA ARG A 3 3.34 29.60 -47.89
C ARG A 3 2.49 30.50 -48.84
N PRO A 4 1.21 30.23 -49.22
CA PRO A 4 0.29 29.08 -48.96
C PRO A 4 -0.55 28.67 -50.23
N LEU A 5 -1.69 27.98 -50.01
CA LEU A 5 -2.93 27.89 -50.85
C LEU A 5 -2.95 26.77 -51.92
N GLN A 6 -3.98 25.94 -52.21
CA GLN A 6 -5.44 25.89 -51.96
C GLN A 6 -6.02 24.45 -52.07
N LYS A 7 -7.09 24.19 -51.29
CA LYS A 7 -8.40 23.52 -51.60
C LYS A 7 -8.47 22.24 -52.46
N ALA A 8 -9.20 21.22 -51.97
CA ALA A 8 -10.52 20.83 -52.48
C ALA A 8 -11.13 19.63 -51.71
N ILE A 9 -12.43 19.73 -51.42
CA ILE A 9 -13.34 18.72 -50.88
C ILE A 9 -14.09 18.11 -52.07
N ALA A 10 -14.31 16.79 -52.08
CA ALA A 10 -15.30 16.15 -52.96
C ALA A 10 -16.12 15.11 -52.18
N PHE A 11 -17.42 15.39 -52.11
CA PHE A 11 -18.50 14.52 -51.66
C PHE A 11 -18.75 13.41 -52.68
N GLY A 12 -18.97 12.17 -52.21
CA GLY A 12 -19.49 11.06 -53.01
C GLY A 12 -20.57 10.31 -52.25
N ILE A 13 -21.83 10.53 -52.66
CA ILE A 13 -23.05 9.83 -52.22
C ILE A 13 -23.44 8.87 -53.35
N GLY A 14 -23.88 7.64 -53.01
CA GLY A 14 -24.62 6.73 -53.90
C GLY A 14 -24.14 5.28 -53.79
N CYS A 15 -24.73 4.41 -52.96
CA CYS A 15 -26.01 3.70 -53.10
C CYS A 15 -25.96 2.50 -54.07
N SER A 16 -26.04 1.27 -53.52
CA SER A 16 -26.72 0.05 -54.05
C SER A 16 -26.15 -1.19 -53.32
N LEU A 17 -26.87 -1.77 -52.36
CA LEU A 17 -27.80 -2.91 -52.53
C LEU A 17 -27.16 -4.17 -53.12
N CYS A 18 -26.67 -5.06 -52.25
CA CYS A 18 -26.78 -6.51 -52.40
C CYS A 18 -27.19 -7.11 -51.05
N LEU A 19 -28.36 -7.75 -51.06
CA LEU A 19 -28.98 -8.52 -49.98
C LEU A 19 -28.62 -10.01 -50.16
N TRP A 20 -28.64 -10.76 -49.05
CA TRP A 20 -28.61 -12.23 -48.88
C TRP A 20 -27.20 -12.86 -48.78
N ALA A 21 -26.93 -13.83 -47.90
CA ALA A 21 -27.63 -14.43 -46.76
C ALA A 21 -26.58 -15.33 -46.04
N GLU A 22 -26.87 -15.71 -44.78
CA GLU A 22 -26.31 -16.88 -44.05
C GLU A 22 -24.80 -16.87 -43.76
N GLN A 23 -24.26 -17.34 -42.63
CA GLN A 23 -24.76 -17.96 -41.40
C GLN A 23 -23.54 -17.97 -40.48
N ALA A 24 -23.72 -17.73 -39.19
CA ALA A 24 -23.22 -18.58 -38.11
C ALA A 24 -23.29 -17.79 -36.82
N ALA A 25 -24.23 -18.21 -35.98
CA ALA A 25 -24.22 -17.89 -34.57
C ALA A 25 -22.93 -18.42 -33.92
N LEU A 26 -22.22 -17.55 -33.22
CA LEU A 26 -21.53 -17.90 -31.99
C LEU A 26 -21.71 -16.70 -31.06
N SER A 27 -22.84 -16.76 -30.34
CA SER A 27 -23.07 -15.95 -29.16
C SER A 27 -22.02 -16.36 -28.13
N SER A 28 -20.84 -15.73 -28.17
CA SER A 28 -19.93 -15.72 -27.03
C SER A 28 -20.55 -14.78 -26.01
N THR A 29 -21.50 -15.30 -25.23
CA THR A 29 -21.76 -14.77 -23.90
C THR A 29 -20.50 -15.04 -23.09
N ALA A 30 -19.50 -14.18 -23.28
CA ALA A 30 -18.51 -13.92 -22.26
C ALA A 30 -19.31 -13.40 -21.06
N HIS A 31 -19.77 -14.33 -20.23
CA HIS A 31 -19.96 -14.06 -18.83
C HIS A 31 -18.59 -13.53 -18.38
N ASP A 32 -18.47 -12.22 -18.32
CA ASP A 32 -17.55 -11.57 -17.41
C ASP A 32 -17.94 -12.10 -16.02
N TYR A 33 -17.33 -13.23 -15.66
CA TYR A 33 -17.18 -13.63 -14.30
C TYR A 33 -16.34 -12.52 -13.67
N ILE A 34 -17.02 -11.48 -13.17
CA ILE A 34 -16.50 -10.67 -12.09
C ILE A 34 -16.38 -11.67 -10.94
N GLU A 35 -15.24 -12.35 -10.86
CA GLU A 35 -14.86 -13.00 -9.62
C GLU A 35 -14.97 -11.92 -8.55
N PRO A 36 -15.71 -12.16 -7.45
CA PRO A 36 -15.61 -11.29 -6.31
C PRO A 36 -14.16 -11.44 -5.83
N MET A 37 -13.29 -10.54 -6.29
CA MET A 37 -12.00 -10.30 -5.68
C MET A 37 -12.32 -10.03 -4.22
N TRP A 38 -12.19 -11.06 -3.38
CA TRP A 38 -12.08 -10.87 -1.95
C TRP A 38 -11.00 -9.82 -1.79
N GLN A 39 -11.41 -8.60 -1.45
CA GLN A 39 -10.46 -7.53 -1.21
C GLN A 39 -9.57 -8.03 -0.07
N THR A 40 -8.39 -8.53 -0.41
CA THR A 40 -7.36 -8.86 0.55
C THR A 40 -7.21 -7.64 1.43
N ALA A 41 -7.63 -7.77 2.68
CA ALA A 41 -7.69 -6.64 3.60
C ALA A 41 -6.33 -5.94 3.60
N LYS A 42 -6.32 -4.63 3.36
CA LYS A 42 -5.11 -3.85 3.15
C LYS A 42 -4.21 -3.97 4.38
N VAL A 43 -3.03 -4.58 4.22
CA VAL A 43 -1.99 -4.67 5.24
C VAL A 43 -1.01 -3.50 5.09
N LEU A 44 -0.60 -2.89 6.21
CA LEU A 44 0.32 -1.76 6.22
C LEU A 44 1.72 -2.15 5.71
N ARG A 45 2.13 -1.56 4.59
CA ARG A 45 3.44 -1.81 3.95
C ARG A 45 4.41 -0.64 4.09
N GLU A 46 3.86 0.55 4.24
CA GLU A 46 4.61 1.79 4.29
C GLU A 46 3.98 2.75 5.29
N PHE A 47 4.79 3.64 5.85
CA PHE A 47 4.33 4.71 6.71
C PHE A 47 5.08 6.00 6.37
N LYS A 48 4.34 7.07 6.06
CA LYS A 48 4.91 8.37 5.63
C LYS A 48 5.97 8.23 4.52
N GLY A 49 5.74 7.35 3.54
CA GLY A 49 6.64 7.11 2.41
C GLY A 49 7.81 6.17 2.70
N VAL A 50 7.98 5.69 3.94
CA VAL A 50 9.02 4.73 4.31
C VAL A 50 8.50 3.32 4.28
N LYS A 51 9.23 2.44 3.58
CA LYS A 51 8.94 1.01 3.44
C LYS A 51 10.21 0.17 3.55
N LEU A 52 10.05 -1.13 3.70
CA LEU A 52 11.17 -2.07 3.70
C LEU A 52 11.99 -1.99 2.40
N GLY A 53 13.30 -2.18 2.50
CA GLY A 53 14.23 -2.17 1.36
C GLY A 53 14.65 -0.78 0.87
N LEU A 54 14.14 0.31 1.43
CA LEU A 54 14.65 1.65 1.11
C LEU A 54 16.06 1.84 1.66
N LYS A 55 16.85 2.70 1.01
CA LYS A 55 18.14 3.15 1.53
C LYS A 55 17.98 4.37 2.44
N PRO A 56 18.93 4.64 3.37
CA PRO A 56 18.86 5.78 4.28
C PRO A 56 18.56 7.12 3.60
N GLU A 57 19.17 7.40 2.45
CA GLU A 57 18.95 8.64 1.71
C GLU A 57 17.49 8.83 1.25
N GLN A 58 16.79 7.73 0.93
CA GLN A 58 15.38 7.76 0.55
C GLN A 58 14.48 7.96 1.76
N VAL A 59 14.87 7.40 2.91
CA VAL A 59 14.19 7.63 4.19
C VAL A 59 14.32 9.10 4.58
N HIS A 60 15.50 9.68 4.45
CA HIS A 60 15.75 11.10 4.76
C HIS A 60 15.00 12.03 3.81
N ALA A 61 14.86 11.65 2.54
CA ALA A 61 14.04 12.40 1.59
C ALA A 61 12.55 12.39 1.97
N ALA A 62 12.05 11.31 2.58
CA ALA A 62 10.66 11.17 2.98
C ALA A 62 10.34 11.84 4.32
N LEU A 63 11.26 11.79 5.29
CA LEU A 63 11.01 12.19 6.68
C LEU A 63 11.82 13.39 7.16
N GLY A 64 12.85 13.79 6.41
CA GLY A 64 13.86 14.71 6.88
C GLY A 64 14.94 14.02 7.71
N GLN A 65 15.57 14.77 8.61
CA GLN A 65 16.66 14.26 9.45
C GLN A 65 16.10 13.56 10.70
N PRO A 66 16.72 12.44 11.14
CA PRO A 66 16.33 11.78 12.37
C PRO A 66 16.66 12.63 13.61
N GLU A 67 15.91 12.42 14.69
CA GLU A 67 16.19 13.02 16.00
C GLU A 67 17.40 12.36 16.66
N ASN A 68 17.50 11.03 16.52
CA ASN A 68 18.67 10.26 16.96
C ASN A 68 19.06 9.27 15.87
N ASN A 69 20.35 9.02 15.70
CA ASN A 69 20.85 8.00 14.81
C ASN A 69 21.99 7.20 15.45
N ASN A 70 22.13 5.96 14.99
CA ASN A 70 23.29 5.11 15.22
C ASN A 70 23.54 4.26 13.96
N ASP A 71 24.57 3.42 13.99
CA ASP A 71 25.01 2.63 12.83
C ASP A 71 23.93 1.68 12.26
N ALA A 72 22.93 1.31 13.05
CA ALA A 72 21.92 0.30 12.68
C ALA A 72 20.47 0.82 12.72
N SER A 73 20.22 2.01 13.26
CA SER A 73 18.87 2.55 13.37
C SER A 73 18.83 4.07 13.47
N GLU A 74 17.71 4.61 13.03
CA GLU A 74 17.38 6.03 13.09
C GLU A 74 16.01 6.22 13.73
N ASP A 75 15.92 7.15 14.67
CA ASP A 75 14.69 7.50 15.38
C ASP A 75 14.18 8.85 14.89
N TYR A 76 12.90 8.88 14.52
CA TYR A 76 12.20 10.05 14.03
C TYR A 76 11.06 10.42 14.97
N LYS A 77 10.99 11.69 15.34
CA LYS A 77 9.82 12.26 16.00
C LYS A 77 8.67 12.35 14.99
N LEU A 78 7.50 11.86 15.39
CA LEU A 78 6.26 12.01 14.63
C LEU A 78 5.46 13.20 15.19
N THR A 79 4.16 13.02 15.43
CA THR A 79 3.29 14.05 16.00
C THR A 79 3.18 13.83 17.51
N GLY A 80 3.30 14.91 18.30
CA GLY A 80 3.27 14.79 19.76
C GLY A 80 4.41 13.92 20.27
N GLU A 81 4.11 12.94 21.14
CA GLU A 81 5.11 12.02 21.69
C GLU A 81 5.34 10.75 20.86
N ASP A 82 4.70 10.65 19.69
CA ASP A 82 4.82 9.49 18.83
C ASP A 82 6.19 9.44 18.16
N THR A 83 6.70 8.23 17.95
CA THR A 83 8.03 8.00 17.37
C THR A 83 7.99 6.92 16.30
N MET A 84 8.94 7.00 15.38
CA MET A 84 9.23 5.96 14.42
C MET A 84 10.72 5.62 14.45
N THR A 85 11.03 4.36 14.69
CA THR A 85 12.38 3.82 14.57
C THR A 85 12.49 3.05 13.26
N VAL A 86 13.42 3.46 12.41
CA VAL A 86 13.79 2.76 11.19
C VAL A 86 15.07 1.97 11.48
N ARG A 87 15.05 0.66 11.24
CA ARG A 87 16.22 -0.21 11.42
C ARG A 87 16.78 -0.64 10.08
N TYR A 88 18.09 -0.60 9.96
CA TYR A 88 18.83 -0.93 8.76
C TYR A 88 19.60 -2.24 8.90
N GLU A 89 19.70 -2.96 7.79
CA GLU A 89 20.58 -4.11 7.63
C GLU A 89 21.13 -4.08 6.21
N ASN A 90 22.45 -4.22 6.04
CA ASN A 90 23.12 -4.13 4.75
C ASN A 90 22.82 -2.83 3.96
N GLY A 91 22.63 -1.71 4.68
CA GLY A 91 22.33 -0.41 4.07
C GLY A 91 20.90 -0.25 3.57
N GLU A 92 19.98 -1.13 3.95
CA GLU A 92 18.56 -1.08 3.58
C GLU A 92 17.65 -1.19 4.81
N VAL A 93 16.47 -0.59 4.75
CA VAL A 93 15.44 -0.72 5.79
C VAL A 93 15.02 -2.18 5.93
N LYS A 94 15.29 -2.74 7.11
CA LYS A 94 14.96 -4.11 7.51
C LYS A 94 13.70 -4.18 8.36
N ALA A 95 13.49 -3.17 9.19
CA ALA A 95 12.28 -3.06 10.01
C ALA A 95 11.89 -1.60 10.24
N ILE A 96 10.60 -1.38 10.42
CA ILE A 96 10.01 -0.10 10.82
C ILE A 96 9.20 -0.37 12.09
N GLN A 97 9.49 0.37 13.14
CA GLN A 97 8.75 0.32 14.39
C GLN A 97 8.10 1.68 14.65
N LEU A 98 6.78 1.69 14.78
CA LEU A 98 6.01 2.87 15.16
C LEU A 98 5.60 2.72 16.62
N ALA A 99 5.75 3.77 17.41
CA ALA A 99 5.25 3.83 18.78
C ALA A 99 4.37 5.07 18.94
N PHE A 100 3.09 4.82 19.16
CA PHE A 100 2.08 5.85 19.43
C PHE A 100 1.78 5.89 20.91
N MET A 101 1.87 7.06 21.53
CA MET A 101 1.58 7.31 22.95
C MET A 101 0.11 7.66 23.20
N GLU A 102 -0.69 7.74 22.12
CA GLU A 102 -2.13 7.80 22.19
C GLU A 102 -2.73 6.89 21.11
N ALA A 103 -3.65 5.99 21.49
CA ALA A 103 -4.25 5.06 20.54
C ALA A 103 -4.95 5.74 19.35
N LYS A 104 -5.46 6.97 19.53
CA LYS A 104 -6.14 7.73 18.48
C LYS A 104 -5.21 8.15 17.32
N ASN A 105 -3.90 8.21 17.58
CA ASN A 105 -2.90 8.57 16.57
C ASN A 105 -2.46 7.34 15.75
N ALA A 106 -2.67 6.13 16.29
CA ALA A 106 -2.31 4.90 15.62
C ALA A 106 -3.34 4.54 14.53
N PRO A 107 -2.91 3.99 13.39
CA PRO A 107 -3.83 3.42 12.41
C PRO A 107 -4.72 2.33 13.02
N ALA A 108 -5.92 2.15 12.47
CA ALA A 108 -6.84 1.12 12.93
C ALA A 108 -6.26 -0.29 12.71
N TRP A 109 -6.59 -1.24 13.59
CA TRP A 109 -6.13 -2.62 13.51
C TRP A 109 -6.27 -3.24 12.11
N ARG A 110 -7.42 -3.02 11.47
CA ARG A 110 -7.72 -3.54 10.13
C ARG A 110 -6.84 -2.95 9.03
N ASP A 111 -6.39 -1.70 9.18
CA ASP A 111 -5.46 -1.06 8.23
C ASP A 111 -4.03 -1.55 8.42
N VAL A 112 -3.71 -2.08 9.61
CA VAL A 112 -2.38 -2.56 9.95
C VAL A 112 -2.20 -4.03 9.60
N VAL A 113 -3.08 -4.91 10.09
CA VAL A 113 -2.94 -6.36 9.96
C VAL A 113 -4.05 -7.01 9.11
N GLY A 114 -4.92 -6.21 8.50
CA GLY A 114 -6.00 -6.70 7.66
C GLY A 114 -7.04 -7.49 8.45
N ASP A 115 -7.21 -8.75 8.09
CA ASP A 115 -8.15 -9.72 8.66
C ASP A 115 -7.55 -10.59 9.77
N ALA A 116 -6.32 -10.32 10.20
CA ALA A 116 -5.68 -11.10 11.26
C ALA A 116 -6.49 -11.03 12.58
N GLU A 117 -6.58 -12.16 13.26
CA GLU A 117 -7.25 -12.26 14.56
C GLU A 117 -6.53 -11.41 15.61
N VAL A 118 -7.32 -10.65 16.37
CA VAL A 118 -6.84 -9.90 17.53
C VAL A 118 -6.94 -10.78 18.76
N VAL A 119 -5.79 -11.11 19.33
CA VAL A 119 -5.66 -11.92 20.54
C VAL A 119 -5.46 -11.01 21.74
N GLU A 120 -6.24 -11.23 22.79
CA GLU A 120 -5.99 -10.63 24.10
C GLU A 120 -5.05 -11.54 24.91
N LEU A 121 -3.97 -10.95 25.40
CA LEU A 121 -2.95 -11.63 26.20
C LEU A 121 -3.39 -11.68 27.68
N ALA A 122 -2.75 -12.56 28.46
CA ALA A 122 -3.06 -12.71 29.89
C ALA A 122 -2.90 -11.42 30.72
N ASN A 123 -2.09 -10.46 30.25
CA ASN A 123 -1.91 -9.16 30.89
C ASN A 123 -2.97 -8.10 30.44
N GLY A 124 -3.96 -8.49 29.63
CA GLY A 124 -4.99 -7.62 29.09
C GLY A 124 -4.55 -6.76 27.89
N ALA A 125 -3.29 -6.89 27.45
CA ALA A 125 -2.83 -6.27 26.22
C ALA A 125 -3.41 -7.02 25.01
N LYS A 126 -3.53 -6.33 23.87
CA LYS A 126 -4.01 -6.91 22.62
C LYS A 126 -2.88 -7.00 21.62
N THR A 127 -2.87 -8.03 20.79
CA THR A 127 -1.92 -8.15 19.69
C THR A 127 -2.51 -8.90 18.50
N ALA A 128 -2.02 -8.58 17.32
CA ALA A 128 -2.33 -9.28 16.09
C ALA A 128 -1.10 -9.24 15.18
N ARG A 129 -0.96 -10.27 14.33
CA ARG A 129 0.12 -10.36 13.36
C ARG A 129 -0.39 -10.95 12.05
N LYS A 130 0.00 -10.34 10.94
CA LYS A 130 -0.18 -10.88 9.59
C LYS A 130 1.17 -11.16 8.97
N VAL A 131 1.36 -12.38 8.45
CA VAL A 131 2.54 -12.76 7.68
C VAL A 131 2.14 -12.78 6.20
N LEU A 132 2.91 -12.10 5.35
CA LEU A 132 2.75 -12.08 3.91
C LEU A 132 3.92 -12.84 3.30
N ALA A 133 3.75 -14.16 3.19
CA ALA A 133 4.82 -15.07 2.76
C ALA A 133 5.30 -14.77 1.33
N GLU A 134 4.38 -14.44 0.42
CA GLU A 134 4.67 -14.08 -0.96
C GLU A 134 5.59 -12.85 -1.08
N GLU A 135 5.39 -11.86 -0.19
CA GLU A 135 6.17 -10.62 -0.13
C GLU A 135 7.32 -10.70 0.90
N LYS A 136 7.49 -11.83 1.59
CA LYS A 136 8.54 -12.10 2.58
C LYS A 136 8.63 -11.07 3.71
N PHE A 137 7.50 -10.60 4.22
CA PHE A 137 7.47 -9.74 5.40
C PHE A 137 6.28 -10.04 6.30
N TRP A 138 6.27 -9.43 7.48
CA TRP A 138 5.16 -9.49 8.42
C TRP A 138 4.91 -8.13 9.05
N VAL A 139 3.68 -7.96 9.51
CA VAL A 139 3.23 -6.78 10.26
C VAL A 139 2.59 -7.25 11.54
N ALA A 140 2.94 -6.61 12.65
CA ALA A 140 2.29 -6.82 13.93
C ALA A 140 1.86 -5.49 14.53
N ILE A 141 0.77 -5.55 15.28
CA ILE A 141 0.30 -4.46 16.14
C ILE A 141 0.15 -5.01 17.56
N TYR A 142 0.53 -4.18 18.52
CA TYR A 142 0.41 -4.42 19.95
C TYR A 142 -0.18 -3.18 20.59
N GLN A 143 -1.11 -3.36 21.51
CA GLN A 143 -1.66 -2.30 22.34
C GLN A 143 -1.69 -2.77 23.79
N ASN A 144 -1.18 -1.96 24.71
CA ASN A 144 -1.28 -2.28 26.14
C ASN A 144 -2.75 -2.24 26.62
N LYS A 145 -2.99 -2.81 27.80
CA LYS A 145 -4.34 -2.90 28.38
C LYS A 145 -5.03 -1.53 28.51
N GLU A 146 -4.28 -0.49 28.85
CA GLU A 146 -4.79 0.86 29.06
C GLU A 146 -5.08 1.59 27.74
N GLY A 147 -4.65 1.06 26.59
CA GLY A 147 -4.78 1.73 25.29
C GLY A 147 -3.93 3.00 25.16
N THR A 148 -2.97 3.21 26.06
CA THR A 148 -2.08 4.38 26.05
C THR A 148 -0.86 4.18 25.16
N ILE A 149 -0.50 2.95 24.83
CA ILE A 149 0.65 2.66 23.98
C ILE A 149 0.21 1.69 22.90
N THR A 150 0.31 2.12 21.64
CA THR A 150 0.16 1.26 20.47
C THR A 150 1.51 1.17 19.76
N ARG A 151 2.02 -0.05 19.59
CA ARG A 151 3.23 -0.33 18.82
C ARG A 151 2.89 -1.10 17.56
N ILE A 152 3.43 -0.66 16.43
CA ILE A 152 3.33 -1.35 15.15
C ILE A 152 4.73 -1.71 14.69
N THR A 153 4.91 -2.92 14.15
CA THR A 153 6.18 -3.37 13.60
C THR A 153 5.95 -3.96 12.22
N ILE A 154 6.68 -3.45 11.23
CA ILE A 154 6.78 -3.99 9.87
C ILE A 154 8.19 -4.53 9.74
N SER A 155 8.37 -5.80 9.40
CA SER A 155 9.70 -6.40 9.34
C SER A 155 9.76 -7.60 8.39
N ARG A 156 10.96 -7.89 7.88
CA ARG A 156 11.27 -9.07 7.05
C ARG A 156 12.27 -9.98 7.75
#